data_AF-A0A926CK68-F1
#
_entry.id   AF-A0A926CK68-F1
#
_cell.length_a   1.000
_cell.length_b   1.000
_cell.length_c   1.000
_cell.angle_alpha   90.00
_cell.angle_beta   90.00
_cell.angle_gamma   90.00
#
_symmetry.space_group_name_H-M   'P 1'
#
loop_
_entity.id
_entity.type
_entity.pdbx_description
1 polymer ?
#
loop_
_entity_poly.entity_id
_entity_poly.type
_entity_poly.pdbx_seq_one_letter_code
_entity_poly.pdbx_strand_id
1 'polypeptide(L)'
;MRPSAILFGAGFTGVTSLALGLLVAQALKLRLFRGEVVPLAFLLGSATLSTIVFALLTCQMAWPWSFATVGVLSIAACIWRRPWRISDGPAPSKLPVWWRGLFTICLVVYGIYTFVNAMAPETSPDGVAYHLGLVGQYFRTGAFERYTTSMYANLPMGV
;
A
#
# COMPACT_ATOMS: atom_id res chain seq x y z
N MET A 1 -12.58 8.31 -14.73
CA MET A 1 -12.62 6.91 -14.23
C MET A 1 -13.88 6.69 -13.41
N ARG A 2 -14.44 5.48 -13.37
CA ARG A 2 -15.61 5.18 -12.54
C ARG A 2 -15.16 5.07 -11.06
N PRO A 3 -15.89 5.65 -10.08
CA PRO A 3 -15.50 5.59 -8.66
C PRO A 3 -15.28 4.15 -8.15
N SER A 4 -16.06 3.20 -8.66
CA SER A 4 -15.91 1.77 -8.34
C SER A 4 -14.55 1.20 -8.70
N ALA A 5 -13.93 1.64 -9.80
CA ALA A 5 -12.61 1.18 -10.21
C ALA A 5 -11.51 1.71 -9.28
N ILE A 6 -11.65 2.96 -8.80
CA ILE A 6 -10.73 3.58 -7.84
C ILE A 6 -10.78 2.81 -6.52
N LEU A 7 -12.00 2.60 -5.99
CA LEU A 7 -12.20 1.85 -4.74
C LEU A 7 -11.71 0.40 -4.86
N PHE A 8 -11.96 -0.25 -5.99
CA PHE A 8 -11.44 -1.59 -6.25
C PHE A 8 -9.91 -1.60 -6.26
N GLY A 9 -9.25 -0.70 -7.00
CA GLY A 9 -7.80 -0.62 -7.07
C GLY A 9 -7.18 -0.34 -5.70
N ALA A 10 -7.72 0.62 -4.96
CA ALA A 10 -7.26 0.94 -3.61
C ALA A 10 -7.45 -0.24 -2.64
N GLY A 11 -8.63 -0.87 -2.66
CA GLY A 11 -8.92 -2.04 -1.82
C GLY A 11 -8.05 -3.24 -2.17
N PHE A 12 -7.87 -3.54 -3.46
CA PHE A 12 -7.03 -4.63 -3.93
C PHE A 12 -5.56 -4.45 -3.51
N THR A 13 -5.02 -3.24 -3.69
CA THR A 13 -3.68 -2.88 -3.20
C THR A 13 -3.58 -3.04 -1.70
N GLY A 14 -4.55 -2.52 -0.93
CA GLY A 14 -4.54 -2.63 0.53
C GLY A 14 -4.58 -4.07 1.04
N VAL A 15 -5.42 -4.91 0.44
CA VAL A 15 -5.50 -6.34 0.78
C VAL A 15 -4.22 -7.08 0.38
N THR A 16 -3.65 -6.76 -0.78
CA THR A 16 -2.37 -7.33 -1.24
C THR A 16 -1.23 -6.95 -0.30
N SER A 17 -1.13 -5.68 0.11
CA SER A 17 -0.16 -5.23 1.10
C SER A 17 -0.33 -6.01 2.40
N LEU A 18 -1.54 -6.11 2.96
CA LEU A 18 -1.77 -6.88 4.18
C LEU A 18 -1.34 -8.35 4.03
N ALA A 19 -1.70 -9.00 2.91
CA ALA A 19 -1.36 -10.38 2.63
C ALA A 19 0.16 -10.61 2.56
N LEU A 20 0.87 -9.77 1.80
CA LEU A 20 2.34 -9.82 1.70
C LEU A 20 2.99 -9.63 3.07
N GLY A 21 2.54 -8.64 3.84
CA GLY A 21 3.09 -8.37 5.15
C GLY A 21 2.91 -9.52 6.13
N LEU A 22 1.75 -10.16 6.13
CA LEU A 22 1.51 -11.35 6.95
C LEU A 22 2.39 -12.53 6.53
N LEU A 23 2.58 -12.73 5.23
CA LEU A 23 3.46 -13.77 4.70
C LEU A 23 4.93 -13.53 5.05
N VAL A 24 5.40 -12.28 4.95
CA VAL A 24 6.77 -11.91 5.36
C VAL A 24 6.93 -12.07 6.87
N ALA A 25 5.97 -11.60 7.68
CA ALA A 25 6.00 -11.80 9.13
C ALA A 25 6.06 -13.27 9.51
N GLN A 26 5.32 -14.14 8.80
CA GLN A 26 5.38 -15.59 8.96
C GLN A 26 6.75 -16.16 8.60
N ALA A 27 7.30 -15.75 7.45
CA ALA A 27 8.59 -16.22 6.96
C ALA A 27 9.73 -15.85 7.90
N LEU A 28 9.68 -14.64 8.47
CA LEU A 28 10.63 -14.14 9.47
C LEU A 28 10.34 -14.63 10.89
N LYS A 29 9.26 -15.40 11.10
CA LYS A 29 8.81 -15.90 12.41
C LYS A 29 8.68 -14.79 13.46
N LEU A 30 8.18 -13.62 13.05
CA LEU A 30 7.95 -12.50 13.95
C LEU A 30 6.88 -12.86 14.97
N ARG A 31 7.11 -12.54 16.24
CA ARG A 31 6.12 -12.66 17.30
C ARG A 31 5.36 -11.35 17.41
N LEU A 32 4.11 -11.34 16.94
CA LEU A 32 3.26 -10.15 16.92
C LEU A 32 2.07 -10.33 17.88
N PHE A 33 1.77 -9.32 18.68
CA PHE A 33 0.57 -9.31 19.51
C PHE A 33 -0.68 -9.08 18.66
N ARG A 34 -1.86 -9.55 19.12
CA ARG A 34 -3.12 -9.48 18.34
C ARG A 34 -3.43 -8.07 17.80
N GLY A 35 -3.14 -7.04 18.60
CA GLY A 35 -3.36 -5.64 18.22
C GLY A 35 -2.35 -5.08 17.22
N GLU A 36 -1.19 -5.72 17.08
CA GLU A 36 -0.08 -5.26 16.23
C GLU A 36 -0.05 -5.96 14.87
N VAL A 37 -0.63 -7.15 14.78
CA VAL A 37 -0.62 -7.99 13.56
C VAL A 37 -1.06 -7.18 12.34
N VAL A 38 -2.22 -6.54 12.41
CA VAL A 38 -2.76 -5.80 11.25
C VAL A 38 -1.91 -4.57 10.88
N PRO A 39 -1.64 -3.61 11.78
CA PRO A 39 -0.89 -2.41 11.41
C PRO A 39 0.55 -2.71 10.97
N LEU A 40 1.26 -3.61 11.68
CA LEU A 40 2.65 -3.93 11.32
C LEU A 40 2.74 -4.79 10.06
N ALA A 41 1.83 -5.73 9.85
CA ALA A 41 1.77 -6.46 8.59
C ALA A 41 1.42 -5.52 7.45
N PHE A 42 0.44 -4.63 7.60
CA PHE A 42 0.10 -3.68 6.55
C PHE A 42 1.29 -2.79 6.18
N LEU A 43 2.05 -2.28 7.15
CA LEU A 43 3.25 -1.48 6.93
C LEU A 43 4.35 -2.28 6.21
N LEU A 44 4.69 -3.46 6.73
CA LEU A 44 5.72 -4.34 6.18
C LEU A 44 5.38 -4.76 4.74
N GLY A 45 4.12 -5.09 4.53
CA GLY A 45 3.62 -5.51 3.22
C GLY A 45 3.50 -4.36 2.23
N SER A 46 3.20 -3.14 2.67
CA SER A 46 3.25 -1.95 1.81
C SER A 46 4.68 -1.68 1.34
N ALA A 47 5.67 -1.76 2.24
CA ALA A 47 7.08 -1.67 1.84
C ALA A 47 7.48 -2.79 0.87
N THR A 48 7.06 -4.02 1.14
CA THR A 48 7.32 -5.18 0.27
C THR A 48 6.71 -4.98 -1.12
N LEU A 49 5.44 -4.55 -1.17
CA LEU A 49 4.73 -4.31 -2.43
C LEU A 49 5.41 -3.19 -3.22
N SER A 50 5.77 -2.07 -2.60
CA SER A 50 6.50 -0.97 -3.25
C SER A 50 7.82 -1.44 -3.87
N THR A 51 8.57 -2.30 -3.18
CA THR A 51 9.80 -2.89 -3.72
C THR A 51 9.53 -3.80 -4.92
N ILE A 52 8.45 -4.59 -4.89
CA ILE A 52 8.03 -5.42 -6.03
C ILE A 52 7.63 -4.54 -7.22
N VAL A 53 6.85 -3.48 -7.00
CA VAL A 53 6.45 -2.53 -8.06
C VAL A 53 7.68 -1.87 -8.67
N PHE A 54 8.63 -1.43 -7.85
CA PHE A 54 9.90 -0.88 -8.31
C PHE A 54 10.69 -1.89 -9.17
N ALA A 55 10.78 -3.14 -8.72
CA ALA A 55 11.45 -4.20 -9.49
C ALA A 55 10.74 -4.47 -10.83
N LEU A 56 9.41 -4.55 -10.84
CA LEU A 56 8.62 -4.73 -12.07
C LEU A 56 8.86 -3.58 -13.06
N LEU A 57 8.86 -2.34 -12.59
CA LEU A 57 9.13 -1.16 -13.43
C LEU A 57 10.56 -1.16 -13.97
N THR A 58 11.52 -1.58 -13.15
CA THR A 58 12.93 -1.69 -13.56
C THR A 58 13.12 -2.77 -14.63
N CYS A 59 12.41 -3.89 -14.51
CA CYS A 59 12.41 -4.99 -15.47
C CYS A 59 11.50 -4.77 -16.68
N GLN A 60 10.81 -3.62 -16.79
CA GLN A 60 9.85 -3.31 -17.88
C GLN A 60 8.65 -4.27 -17.94
N MET A 61 8.23 -4.78 -16.79
CA MET A 61 7.18 -5.77 -16.63
C MET A 61 5.97 -5.24 -15.85
N ALA A 62 5.83 -3.93 -15.65
CA ALA A 62 4.78 -3.34 -14.83
C ALA A 62 3.44 -3.19 -15.59
N TRP A 63 2.96 -4.29 -16.15
CA TRP A 63 1.67 -4.36 -16.86
C TRP A 63 0.52 -4.65 -15.89
N PRO A 64 -0.75 -4.31 -16.25
CA PRO A 64 -1.92 -4.61 -15.41
C PRO A 64 -1.98 -6.07 -14.93
N TRP A 65 -1.62 -7.02 -15.79
CA TRP A 65 -1.59 -8.45 -15.47
C TRP A 65 -0.54 -8.81 -14.42
N SER A 66 0.60 -8.13 -14.40
CA SER A 66 1.65 -8.35 -13.40
C SER A 66 1.16 -7.96 -12.01
N PHE A 67 0.49 -6.81 -11.88
CA PHE A 67 -0.12 -6.39 -10.61
C PHE A 67 -1.23 -7.34 -10.17
N ALA A 68 -2.08 -7.77 -11.11
CA ALA A 68 -3.14 -8.74 -10.82
C ALA A 68 -2.55 -10.08 -10.33
N THR A 69 -1.50 -10.56 -10.99
CA THR A 69 -0.81 -11.82 -10.66
C THR A 69 -0.17 -11.75 -9.29
N VAL A 70 0.61 -10.69 -9.00
CA VAL A 70 1.22 -10.49 -7.69
C VAL A 70 0.16 -10.44 -6.59
N GLY A 71 -0.92 -9.68 -6.79
CA GLY A 71 -1.98 -9.57 -5.78
C GLY A 71 -2.73 -10.88 -5.56
N VAL A 72 -3.18 -11.54 -6.63
CA VAL A 72 -3.90 -12.82 -6.53
C VAL A 72 -3.03 -13.90 -5.89
N LEU A 73 -1.77 -14.05 -6.31
CA LEU A 73 -0.87 -15.04 -5.73
C LEU A 73 -0.57 -14.76 -4.26
N SER A 74 -0.35 -13.49 -3.88
CA SER A 74 -0.10 -13.10 -2.49
C SER A 74 -1.31 -13.38 -1.61
N ILE A 75 -2.51 -13.03 -2.08
CA ILE A 75 -3.77 -13.27 -1.36
C ILE A 75 -4.03 -14.78 -1.25
N ALA A 76 -3.89 -15.54 -2.34
CA ALA A 76 -4.07 -16.98 -2.34
C ALA A 76 -3.08 -17.70 -1.40
N ALA A 77 -1.80 -17.31 -1.45
CA ALA A 77 -0.77 -17.85 -0.57
C ALA A 77 -1.06 -17.51 0.91
N CYS A 78 -1.51 -16.29 1.19
CA CYS A 78 -1.95 -15.90 2.52
C CYS A 78 -3.14 -16.77 2.98
N ILE A 79 -4.14 -16.98 2.12
CA ILE A 79 -5.30 -17.82 2.45
C ILE A 79 -4.88 -19.26 2.77
N TRP A 80 -3.97 -19.80 1.98
CA TRP A 80 -3.50 -21.17 2.12
C TRP A 80 -2.63 -21.37 3.38
N ARG A 81 -1.66 -20.49 3.62
CA ARG A 81 -0.72 -20.59 4.75
C ARG A 81 -1.28 -20.11 6.09
N ARG A 82 -2.41 -19.39 6.07
CA ARG A 82 -3.12 -18.85 7.24
C ARG A 82 -2.20 -18.12 8.23
N PRO A 83 -1.34 -17.19 7.78
CA PRO A 83 -0.36 -16.49 8.61
C PRO A 83 -1.00 -15.61 9.69
N TRP A 84 -2.27 -15.24 9.57
CA TRP A 84 -2.99 -14.50 10.63
C TRP A 84 -3.08 -15.26 11.97
N ARG A 85 -2.67 -16.53 12.02
CA ARG A 85 -2.53 -17.32 13.26
C ARG A 85 -1.23 -17.07 14.03
N ILE A 86 -0.34 -16.18 13.58
CA ILE A 86 0.95 -15.83 14.22
C ILE A 86 0.82 -15.26 15.65
N SER A 87 -0.40 -14.97 16.13
CA SER A 87 -0.58 -14.27 17.39
C SER A 87 -0.45 -15.17 18.62
N ASP A 88 0.76 -15.23 19.16
CA ASP A 88 1.15 -16.10 20.28
C ASP A 88 1.51 -15.34 21.57
N GLY A 89 0.77 -14.28 21.93
CA GLY A 89 1.10 -13.55 23.15
C GLY A 89 -0.06 -12.84 23.85
N PRO A 90 -0.06 -12.78 25.20
CA PRO A 90 -0.93 -11.87 25.93
C PRO A 90 -0.61 -10.44 25.50
N ALA A 91 -1.64 -9.65 25.19
CA ALA A 91 -1.44 -8.26 24.75
C ALA A 91 -0.60 -7.49 25.77
N PRO A 92 0.29 -6.56 25.33
CA PRO A 92 0.94 -5.63 26.24
C PRO A 92 -0.11 -4.88 27.08
N SER A 93 0.31 -4.37 28.23
CA SER A 93 -0.57 -3.73 29.23
C SER A 93 -1.63 -2.85 28.57
N LYS A 94 -2.89 -3.01 28.98
CA LYS A 94 -4.03 -2.33 28.37
C LYS A 94 -3.77 -0.82 28.37
N LEU A 95 -3.71 -0.20 27.18
CA LEU A 95 -3.64 1.24 27.09
C LEU A 95 -4.80 1.86 27.91
N PRO A 96 -4.56 2.94 28.66
CA PRO A 96 -5.63 3.66 29.33
C PRO A 96 -6.73 4.02 28.34
N VAL A 97 -7.99 3.84 28.76
CA VAL A 97 -9.17 4.00 27.88
C VAL A 97 -9.20 5.39 27.23
N TRP A 98 -8.73 6.41 27.94
CA TRP A 98 -8.59 7.77 27.43
C TRP A 98 -7.68 7.86 26.19
N TRP A 99 -6.47 7.30 26.26
CA TRP A 99 -5.53 7.29 25.13
C TRP A 99 -6.09 6.51 23.94
N ARG A 100 -6.72 5.36 24.22
CA ARG A 100 -7.39 4.59 23.17
C ARG A 100 -8.49 5.40 22.49
N GLY A 101 -9.31 6.12 23.25
CA GLY A 101 -10.35 7.00 22.73
C GLY A 101 -9.76 8.12 21.87
N LEU A 102 -8.76 8.84 22.39
CA LEU A 102 -8.09 9.94 21.69
C LEU A 102 -7.50 9.47 20.36
N PHE A 103 -6.69 8.40 20.34
CA PHE A 103 -6.10 7.88 19.11
C PHE A 103 -7.16 7.40 18.12
N THR A 104 -8.24 6.78 18.60
CA THR A 104 -9.35 6.36 17.74
C THR A 104 -10.04 7.56 17.09
N ILE A 105 -10.32 8.62 17.86
CA ILE A 105 -10.93 9.85 17.36
C ILE A 105 -10.01 10.51 16.33
N CYS A 106 -8.73 10.69 16.65
CA CYS A 106 -7.75 11.26 15.73
C CYS A 106 -7.66 10.46 14.42
N LEU A 107 -7.60 9.12 14.51
CA LEU A 107 -7.57 8.23 13.36
C LEU A 107 -8.84 8.36 12.51
N VAL A 108 -10.02 8.41 13.13
CA VAL A 108 -11.30 8.52 12.41
C VAL A 108 -11.44 9.88 11.74
N VAL A 109 -11.17 10.99 12.45
CA VAL A 109 -11.27 12.34 11.90
C VAL A 109 -10.27 12.53 10.76
N TYR A 110 -9.00 12.18 10.98
CA TYR A 110 -7.97 12.26 9.96
C TYR A 110 -8.24 11.31 8.80
N GLY A 111 -8.69 10.08 9.09
CA GLY A 111 -9.04 9.09 8.09
C GLY A 111 -10.17 9.53 7.17
N ILE A 112 -11.25 10.09 7.72
CA ILE A 112 -12.37 10.64 6.94
C ILE A 112 -11.88 11.82 6.11
N TYR A 113 -11.16 12.77 6.72
CA TYR A 113 -10.60 13.92 6.03
C TYR A 113 -9.75 13.50 4.83
N THR A 114 -8.78 12.61 5.06
CA THR A 114 -7.86 12.14 4.01
C THR A 114 -8.58 11.30 2.96
N PHE A 115 -9.57 10.49 3.35
CA PHE A 115 -10.37 9.71 2.41
C PHE A 115 -11.19 10.60 1.47
N VAL A 116 -11.85 11.62 1.99
CA VAL A 116 -12.64 12.57 1.17
C VAL A 116 -11.72 13.33 0.22
N ASN A 117 -10.56 13.81 0.70
CA ASN A 117 -9.57 14.48 -0.16
C ASN A 117 -8.99 13.54 -1.22
N ALA A 118 -8.69 12.27 -0.88
CA ALA A 118 -8.18 11.29 -1.83
C ALA A 118 -9.19 10.90 -2.92
N MET A 119 -10.49 11.03 -2.62
CA MET A 119 -11.57 10.81 -3.59
C MET A 119 -11.85 12.05 -4.45
N ALA A 120 -11.38 13.23 -4.04
CA ALA A 120 -11.51 14.44 -4.82
C ALA A 120 -10.61 14.37 -6.06
N PRO A 121 -11.04 14.94 -7.20
CA PRO A 121 -10.19 15.02 -8.38
C PRO A 121 -8.98 15.92 -8.09
N GLU A 122 -7.79 15.47 -8.50
CA GLU A 122 -6.58 16.28 -8.46
C GLU A 122 -6.67 17.39 -9.51
N THR A 123 -6.55 18.64 -9.07
CA THR A 123 -6.66 19.83 -9.92
C THR A 123 -5.44 20.74 -9.85
N SER A 124 -4.49 20.47 -8.95
CA SER A 124 -3.30 21.29 -8.83
C SER A 124 -2.39 21.13 -10.06
N PRO A 125 -1.78 22.21 -10.56
CA PRO A 125 -0.92 22.15 -11.75
C PRO A 125 0.25 21.17 -11.60
N ASP A 126 0.88 21.13 -10.43
CA ASP A 126 1.98 20.24 -10.07
C ASP A 126 1.51 18.79 -9.86
N GLY A 127 0.37 18.61 -9.20
CA GLY A 127 -0.25 17.30 -8.98
C GLY A 127 -0.57 16.58 -10.28
N VAL A 128 -1.20 17.28 -11.22
CA VAL A 128 -1.54 16.72 -12.54
C VAL A 128 -0.31 16.55 -13.43
N ALA A 129 0.61 17.53 -13.44
CA ALA A 129 1.73 17.54 -14.37
C ALA A 129 2.76 16.44 -14.08
N TYR A 130 3.31 16.38 -12.88
CA TYR A 130 4.43 15.46 -12.61
C TYR A 130 4.11 14.41 -11.53
N HIS A 131 3.32 14.70 -10.50
CA HIS A 131 3.01 13.69 -9.47
C HIS A 131 2.15 12.54 -10.04
N LEU A 132 1.05 12.84 -10.73
CA LEU A 132 0.22 11.84 -11.41
C LEU A 132 0.66 11.58 -12.85
N GLY A 133 1.18 12.61 -13.53
CA GLY A 133 1.60 12.50 -14.93
C GLY A 133 2.71 11.47 -15.14
N LEU A 134 3.77 11.51 -14.32
CA LEU A 134 4.91 10.58 -14.42
C LEU A 134 4.50 9.15 -14.05
N VAL A 135 3.75 8.97 -12.96
CA VAL A 135 3.24 7.66 -12.54
C VAL A 135 2.31 7.07 -13.60
N GLY A 136 1.43 7.90 -14.17
CA GLY A 136 0.55 7.51 -15.26
C GLY A 136 1.32 7.10 -16.51
N GLN A 137 2.46 7.73 -16.79
CA GLN A 137 3.31 7.33 -17.91
C GLN A 137 3.99 5.98 -17.64
N TYR A 138 4.58 5.79 -16.46
CA TYR A 138 5.14 4.49 -16.05
C TYR A 138 4.14 3.35 -16.17
N PHE A 139 2.88 3.60 -15.78
CA PHE A 139 1.82 2.61 -15.89
C PHE A 139 1.46 2.28 -17.35
N ARG A 140 1.49 3.27 -18.25
CA ARG A 140 1.20 3.05 -19.68
C ARG A 140 2.32 2.32 -20.40
N THR A 141 3.57 2.58 -20.02
CA THR A 141 4.76 2.04 -20.70
C THR A 141 5.26 0.75 -20.05
N GLY A 142 4.81 0.47 -18.82
CA GLY A 142 5.19 -0.70 -18.04
C GLY A 142 6.63 -0.64 -17.50
N ALA A 143 7.27 0.53 -17.58
CA ALA A 143 8.71 0.69 -17.34
C ALA A 143 9.07 2.06 -16.74
N PHE A 144 10.21 2.13 -16.05
CA PHE A 144 10.88 3.40 -15.83
C PHE A 144 11.50 3.90 -17.13
N GLU A 145 10.97 4.99 -17.67
CA GLU A 145 11.51 5.64 -18.86
C GLU A 145 12.52 6.73 -18.51
N ARG A 146 13.47 6.96 -19.42
CA ARG A 146 14.42 8.06 -19.29
C ARG A 146 13.78 9.35 -19.80
N TYR A 147 13.61 10.32 -18.92
CA TYR A 147 13.10 11.64 -19.27
C TYR A 147 14.21 12.66 -19.41
N THR A 148 14.36 13.21 -20.62
CA THR A 148 15.31 14.28 -20.92
C THR A 148 14.67 15.67 -20.99
N THR A 149 13.34 15.73 -21.06
CA THR A 149 12.57 16.97 -21.25
C THR A 149 11.91 17.48 -19.97
N SER A 150 12.06 16.77 -18.85
CA SER A 150 11.49 17.14 -17.56
C SER A 150 12.54 17.08 -16.46
N MET A 151 12.84 18.23 -15.86
CA MET A 151 13.71 18.31 -14.67
C MET A 151 13.10 17.53 -13.50
N TYR A 152 11.78 17.64 -13.29
CA TYR A 152 11.07 17.02 -12.17
C TYR A 152 11.14 15.49 -12.19
N ALA A 153 11.24 14.89 -13.37
CA ALA A 153 11.39 13.45 -13.51
C ALA A 153 12.75 12.91 -13.00
N ASN A 154 13.74 13.78 -12.80
CA ASN A 154 15.07 13.44 -12.31
C ASN A 154 15.26 13.74 -10.82
N LEU A 155 14.23 14.29 -10.15
CA LEU A 155 14.23 14.54 -8.72
C LEU A 155 13.61 13.36 -7.96
N PRO A 156 13.98 13.13 -6.68
CA PRO A 156 13.25 12.21 -5.82
C PRO A 156 11.77 12.63 -5.81
N MET A 157 10.90 11.77 -6.31
CA MET A 157 9.45 11.96 -6.23
C MET A 157 9.00 11.69 -4.80
N GLY A 158 9.30 12.62 -3.90
CA GLY A 158 8.73 12.68 -2.57
C GLY A 158 7.30 13.21 -2.67
N VAL A 159 6.35 12.44 -2.16
CA VAL A 159 5.04 12.94 -1.72
C VAL A 159 5.10 13.13 -0.21
#